data_AF-A0A821KKB4-F1
#
_entry.id   AF-A0A821KKB4-F1
#
_cell.length_a   1.000
_cell.length_b   1.000
_cell.length_c   1.000
_cell.angle_alpha   90.00
_cell.angle_beta   90.00
_cell.angle_gamma   90.00
#
_symmetry.space_group_name_H-M   'P 1'
#
loop_
_entity.id
_entity.type
_entity.pdbx_description
1 polymer ?
#
loop_
_entity_poly.entity_id
_entity_poly.type
_entity_poly.pdbx_seq_one_letter_code
_entity_poly.pdbx_strand_id
1 'polypeptide(L)'
;GGIIGFPADFVVETNGETGSLGFSIEGPSQARIKCNDNGDGSANVRYWPTIQGEYTVHILCNDEDIPHSPFMAWIEAPGNFDSTKVK
;
A
#
# COMPACT_ATOMS: atom_id res chain seq x y z
N GLY A 1 -4.75 -5.36 3.70
CA GLY A 1 -4.14 -6.68 3.42
C GLY A 1 -4.32 -7.01 1.95
N GLY A 2 -3.65 -8.05 1.45
CA GLY A 2 -3.70 -8.44 0.03
C GLY A 2 -3.31 -9.91 -0.18
N ILE A 3 -3.32 -10.35 -1.44
CA ILE A 3 -3.02 -11.74 -1.83
C ILE A 3 -1.88 -11.73 -2.85
N ILE A 4 -0.91 -12.65 -2.72
CA ILE A 4 0.18 -12.80 -3.69
C ILE A 4 -0.38 -12.93 -5.11
N GLY A 5 0.20 -12.18 -6.06
CA GLY A 5 -0.16 -12.24 -7.48
C GLY A 5 -1.39 -11.40 -7.84
N PHE A 6 -2.11 -10.86 -6.85
CA PHE A 6 -3.19 -9.90 -7.07
C PHE A 6 -2.74 -8.49 -6.67
N PRO A 7 -3.19 -7.44 -7.40
CA PRO A 7 -2.96 -6.08 -6.95
C PRO A 7 -3.66 -5.83 -5.61
N ALA A 8 -2.95 -5.17 -4.70
CA ALA A 8 -3.52 -4.56 -3.52
C ALA A 8 -3.66 -3.05 -3.77
N ASP A 9 -4.88 -2.56 -3.64
CA ASP A 9 -5.28 -1.18 -3.91
C ASP A 9 -5.66 -0.48 -2.60
N PHE A 10 -5.19 0.75 -2.43
CA PHE A 10 -5.66 1.63 -1.37
C PHE A 10 -5.59 3.10 -1.79
N VAL A 11 -6.43 3.93 -1.17
CA VAL A 11 -6.47 5.37 -1.39
C VAL A 11 -5.84 6.04 -0.19
N VAL A 12 -5.00 7.03 -0.43
CA VAL A 12 -4.47 7.89 0.63
C VAL A 12 -4.92 9.32 0.42
N GLU A 13 -5.32 9.95 1.51
CA GLU A 13 -5.59 11.38 1.53
C GLU A 13 -4.26 12.09 1.77
N THR A 14 -3.91 12.99 0.86
CA THR A 14 -2.76 13.88 0.99
C THR A 14 -3.16 15.18 1.67
N ASN A 15 -4.40 15.29 2.18
CA ASN A 15 -4.94 16.49 2.85
C ASN A 15 -4.75 17.80 2.07
N GLY A 16 -4.78 17.72 0.73
CA GLY A 16 -4.58 18.89 -0.13
C GLY A 16 -3.12 19.33 -0.25
N GLU A 17 -2.17 18.50 0.16
CA GLU A 17 -0.75 18.75 -0.07
C GLU A 17 -0.45 18.72 -1.57
N THR A 18 -0.15 19.89 -2.12
CA THR A 18 0.28 20.09 -3.50
C THR A 18 1.80 19.92 -3.57
N GLY A 19 2.28 18.70 -3.35
CA GLY A 19 3.71 18.37 -3.29
C GLY A 19 4.07 17.13 -4.09
N SER A 20 5.37 16.93 -4.31
CA SER A 20 5.88 15.68 -4.88
C SER A 20 5.69 14.57 -3.85
N LEU A 21 4.86 13.58 -4.18
CA LEU A 21 4.66 12.40 -3.34
C LEU A 21 5.75 11.36 -3.61
N GLY A 22 6.48 10.98 -2.56
CA GLY A 22 7.39 9.85 -2.54
C GLY A 22 6.68 8.58 -2.07
N PHE A 23 7.03 7.43 -2.63
CA PHE A 23 6.50 6.13 -2.22
C PHE A 23 7.65 5.14 -2.03
N SER A 24 7.67 4.44 -0.90
CA SER A 24 8.54 3.28 -0.71
C SER A 24 7.75 2.10 -0.14
N ILE A 25 8.16 0.89 -0.49
CA ILE A 25 7.61 -0.35 0.05
C ILE A 25 8.76 -1.16 0.60
N GLU A 26 8.67 -1.49 1.89
CA GLU A 26 9.56 -2.40 2.59
C GLU A 26 8.80 -3.70 2.88
N GLY A 27 9.49 -4.83 2.78
CA GLY A 27 8.84 -6.13 2.99
C GLY A 27 9.70 -7.29 2.52
N PRO A 28 9.14 -8.51 2.54
CA PRO A 28 9.86 -9.74 2.18
C PRO A 28 10.25 -9.81 0.69
N SER A 29 9.67 -8.97 -0.17
CA SER A 29 10.07 -8.84 -1.57
C SER A 29 9.91 -7.42 -2.07
N GLN A 30 10.59 -7.10 -3.17
CA GLN A 30 10.30 -5.88 -3.91
C GLN A 30 8.96 -6.04 -4.62
N ALA A 31 7.98 -5.22 -4.25
CA ALA A 31 6.69 -5.13 -4.93
C ALA A 31 6.74 -4.04 -5.99
N ARG A 32 6.12 -4.31 -7.15
CA ARG A 32 5.86 -3.24 -8.13
C ARG A 32 4.80 -2.31 -7.53
N ILE A 33 4.98 -1.00 -7.65
CA ILE A 33 4.01 0.01 -7.24
C ILE A 33 3.56 0.85 -8.44
N LYS A 34 2.32 1.30 -8.41
CA LYS A 34 1.77 2.37 -9.25
C LYS A 34 1.03 3.34 -8.35
N CYS A 35 1.30 4.62 -8.53
CA CYS A 35 0.57 5.71 -7.90
C CYS A 35 -0.16 6.50 -8.98
N ASN A 36 -1.39 6.93 -8.67
CA ASN A 36 -2.17 7.82 -9.51
C ASN A 36 -2.76 8.92 -8.62
N ASP A 37 -2.28 10.14 -8.81
CA ASP A 37 -2.88 11.33 -8.19
C ASP A 37 -4.26 11.59 -8.80
N ASN A 38 -5.27 11.80 -7.95
CA ASN A 38 -6.64 12.07 -8.36
C ASN A 38 -6.90 13.57 -8.55
N GLY A 39 -6.00 14.44 -8.10
CA GLY A 39 -6.13 15.89 -8.21
C GLY A 39 -7.16 16.51 -7.27
N ASP A 40 -7.68 15.74 -6.31
CA ASP A 40 -8.65 16.17 -5.29
C ASP A 40 -8.06 16.17 -3.87
N GLY A 41 -6.74 16.04 -3.76
CA GLY A 41 -6.05 15.84 -2.48
C GLY A 41 -6.02 14.38 -2.03
N SER A 42 -6.23 13.44 -2.94
CA SER A 42 -6.03 12.01 -2.70
C SER A 42 -5.21 11.34 -3.82
N ALA A 43 -4.55 10.24 -3.49
CA ALA A 43 -3.82 9.42 -4.44
C ALA A 43 -4.24 7.95 -4.33
N ASN A 44 -4.46 7.31 -5.48
CA ASN A 44 -4.64 5.87 -5.58
C ASN A 44 -3.28 5.17 -5.65
N VAL A 45 -3.01 4.27 -4.72
CA VAL A 45 -1.79 3.46 -4.68
C VAL A 45 -2.16 2.00 -4.93
N ARG A 46 -1.48 1.38 -5.89
CA ARG A 46 -1.62 -0.04 -6.22
C ARG A 46 -0.26 -0.71 -6.20
N TYR A 47 -0.13 -1.83 -5.49
CA TYR A 47 1.08 -2.63 -5.49
C TYR A 47 0.81 -4.12 -5.75
N TRP A 48 1.80 -4.84 -6.28
CA TRP A 48 1.73 -6.26 -6.62
C TRP A 48 2.75 -7.04 -5.79
N PRO A 49 2.36 -7.55 -4.62
CA PRO A 49 3.25 -8.35 -3.80
C PRO A 49 3.43 -9.74 -4.41
N THR A 50 4.65 -10.26 -4.30
CA THR A 50 5.05 -11.55 -4.87
C THR A 50 5.35 -12.60 -3.81
N ILE A 51 5.49 -12.21 -2.54
CA ILE A 51 5.80 -13.09 -1.41
C ILE A 51 4.83 -12.78 -0.27
N GLN A 52 4.48 -13.81 0.51
CA GLN A 52 3.66 -13.67 1.71
C GLN A 52 4.45 -12.97 2.81
N GLY A 53 3.78 -12.12 3.58
CA GLY A 53 4.33 -11.49 4.77
C GLY A 53 3.81 -10.09 4.99
N GLU A 54 4.42 -9.41 5.95
CA GLU A 54 4.12 -8.02 6.27
C GLU A 54 4.88 -7.08 5.34
N TYR A 55 4.16 -6.12 4.75
CA TYR A 55 4.71 -5.04 3.96
C TYR A 55 4.40 -3.71 4.64
N THR A 56 5.39 -2.83 4.62
CA THR A 56 5.33 -1.47 5.15
C THR A 56 5.40 -0.52 3.98
N VAL A 57 4.37 0.30 3.79
CA VAL A 57 4.29 1.26 2.69
C VAL A 57 4.44 2.66 3.26
N HIS A 58 5.52 3.34 2.90
CA HIS A 58 5.73 4.74 3.25
C HIS A 58 5.22 5.63 2.14
N ILE A 59 4.59 6.72 2.57
CA ILE A 59 4.13 7.78 1.69
C ILE A 59 4.68 9.07 2.26
N LEU A 60 5.59 9.67 1.49
CA LEU A 60 6.28 10.89 1.88
C LEU A 60 5.74 12.05 1.08
N CYS A 61 5.56 13.19 1.73
CA CYS A 61 5.35 14.47 1.10
C CYS A 61 6.50 15.40 1.52
N ASN A 62 7.22 15.98 0.54
CA ASN A 62 8.39 16.81 0.82
C ASN A 62 9.43 16.12 1.75
N ASP A 63 9.68 14.83 1.51
CA ASP A 63 10.60 13.98 2.29
C ASP A 63 10.16 13.69 3.74
N GLU A 64 8.92 14.00 4.12
CA GLU A 64 8.33 13.69 5.44
C GLU A 64 7.14 12.74 5.30
N ASP A 65 6.99 11.77 6.20
CA ASP A 65 5.83 10.86 6.22
C ASP A 65 4.51 11.63 6.40
N ILE A 66 3.54 11.38 5.52
CA ILE A 66 2.19 11.92 5.69
C ILE A 66 1.53 11.34 6.95
N PRO A 67 0.48 11.99 7.49
CA PRO A 67 -0.30 11.40 8.57
C PRO A 67 -0.75 9.98 8.23
N HIS A 68 -0.61 9.06 9.19
CA HIS A 68 -0.91 7.63 9.06
C HIS A 68 0.08 6.81 8.23
N SER A 69 1.12 7.41 7.66
CA SER A 69 2.29 6.69 7.17
C SER A 69 3.20 6.28 8.36
N PRO A 70 3.82 5.09 8.34
CA PRO A 70 3.68 4.07 7.31
C PRO A 70 2.42 3.22 7.44
N PHE A 71 1.93 2.75 6.29
CA PHE A 71 0.79 1.84 6.20
C PHE A 71 1.26 0.38 6.21
N MET A 72 0.73 -0.42 7.14
CA MET A 72 1.07 -1.84 7.25
C MET A 72 0.06 -2.70 6.50
N ALA A 73 0.55 -3.62 5.67
CA ALA A 73 -0.28 -4.53 4.91
C ALA A 73 0.22 -5.98 5.02
N TRP A 74 -0.65 -6.85 5.54
CA TRP A 74 -0.42 -8.28 5.54
C TRP A 74 -0.81 -8.90 4.20
N ILE A 75 0.13 -9.59 3.55
CA ILE A 75 -0.07 -10.30 2.29
C ILE A 75 -0.10 -11.80 2.54
N GLU A 76 -1.14 -12.46 2.04
CA GLU A 76 -1.37 -13.89 2.19
C GLU A 76 -1.15 -14.65 0.86
N ALA A 77 -0.81 -15.94 0.96
CA ALA A 77 -0.71 -16.80 -0.22
C ALA A 77 -2.10 -17.09 -0.83
N PRO A 78 -2.21 -17.22 -2.16
CA PRO A 78 -3.44 -17.65 -2.81
C PRO A 78 -3.80 -19.06 -2.33
N GLY A 79 -4.98 -19.19 -1.72
CA GLY A 79 -5.46 -20.44 -1.14
C GLY A 79 -5.63 -20.42 0.38
N ASN A 80 -5.10 -19.41 1.08
CA ASN A 80 -5.37 -19.17 2.50
C ASN A 80 -6.66 -18.37 2.75
N PHE A 81 -7.70 -18.54 1.92
CA PHE A 81 -9.07 -18.14 2.29
C PHE A 81 -9.53 -19.04 3.45
N ASP A 82 -9.01 -18.79 4.64
CA ASP A 82 -9.44 -19.41 5.88
C ASP A 82 -10.87 -18.94 6.15
N SER A 83 -11.84 -19.71 5.65
CA SER A 83 -13.28 -19.55 5.93
C SER A 83 -13.62 -19.80 7.41
N THR A 84 -12.62 -19.91 8.28
CA THR A 84 -12.73 -20.18 9.73
C THR A 84 -12.65 -18.91 10.59
N LYS A 85 -12.40 -17.73 10.02
CA LYS A 85 -12.41 -16.44 10.75
C LYS A 85 -13.77 -15.74 10.82
N VAL A 86 -14.86 -16.38 10.37
CA VAL A 86 -16.22 -15.98 10.72
C VAL A 86 -16.69 -16.74 11.96
N LYS A 87 -16.51 -16.15 13.14
CA LYS A 87 -17.21 -16.54 14.35
C LYS A 87 -17.79 -15.31 15.01
#